data_AF-A0A843FDE4-F1
#
_entry.id   AF-A0A843FDE4-F1
#
_cell.length_a   1.000
_cell.length_b   1.000
_cell.length_c   1.000
_cell.angle_alpha   90.00
_cell.angle_beta   90.00
_cell.angle_gamma   90.00
#
_symmetry.space_group_name_H-M   'P 1'
#
loop_
_entity.id
_entity.type
_entity.pdbx_description
1 polymer ?
#
loop_
_entity_poly.entity_id
_entity_poly.type
_entity_poly.pdbx_seq_one_letter_code
_entity_poly.pdbx_strand_id
1 'polypeptide(L)' 'GEQPGAFIIRKEDSDLTEQDVLDFCKGKIAWYKTPKYIAFVDEFPLNAAGKIMKYKLREIAHEMWPDA' A
#
# COMPACT_ATOMS: atom_id res chain seq x y z
N GLY A 1 -15.66 4.60 7.94
CA GLY A 1 -15.33 3.17 7.98
C GLY A 1 -13.93 2.99 7.43
N GLU A 2 -13.17 1.96 7.81
CA GLU A 2 -11.81 1.79 7.28
C GLU A 2 -11.83 1.23 5.86
N GLN A 3 -10.92 1.72 5.00
CA GLN A 3 -10.70 1.20 3.65
C GLN A 3 -9.30 0.58 3.56
N PRO A 4 -9.14 -0.59 2.91
CA PRO A 4 -7.82 -1.18 2.74
C PRO A 4 -6.94 -0.34 1.81
N GLY A 5 -5.68 -0.13 2.21
CA GLY A 5 -4.64 0.48 1.38
C GLY A 5 -3.38 -0.39 1.35
N ALA A 6 -2.56 -0.25 0.31
CA ALA A 6 -1.33 -0.99 0.10
C ALA A 6 -0.16 -0.04 -0.17
N PHE A 7 0.94 -0.22 0.58
CA PHE A 7 2.23 0.39 0.29
C PHE A 7 3.17 -0.68 -0.26
N ILE A 8 3.76 -0.44 -1.42
CA ILE A 8 4.49 -1.45 -2.19
C ILE A 8 5.86 -0.90 -2.57
N ILE A 9 6.92 -1.63 -2.22
CA ILE A 9 8.26 -1.39 -2.76
C ILE A 9 8.40 -2.28 -4.00
N ARG A 10 8.63 -1.66 -5.15
CA ARG A 10 8.88 -2.40 -6.39
C ARG A 10 10.28 -3.00 -6.36
N LYS A 11 10.43 -4.16 -7.01
CA LYS A 11 11.77 -4.62 -7.37
C LYS A 11 12.38 -3.66 -8.39
N GLU A 12 13.70 -3.62 -8.45
CA GLU A 12 14.44 -2.91 -9.49
C GLU A 12 13.93 -3.32 -10.87
N ASP A 13 13.80 -2.34 -11.77
CA ASP A 13 13.27 -2.46 -13.13
C ASP A 13 11.83 -3.01 -13.27
N SER A 14 11.06 -3.07 -12.17
CA SER A 14 9.67 -3.52 -12.23
C SER A 14 8.74 -2.44 -12.81
N ASP A 15 7.98 -2.82 -13.83
CA ASP A 15 6.91 -2.04 -14.46
C ASP A 15 5.54 -2.22 -13.77
N LEU A 16 5.49 -2.93 -12.64
CA LEU A 16 4.27 -3.25 -11.90
C LEU A 16 3.38 -2.03 -11.66
N THR A 17 2.18 -2.04 -12.21
CA THR A 17 1.20 -0.94 -12.07
C THR A 17 0.22 -1.19 -10.92
N GLU A 18 -0.56 -0.18 -10.56
CA GLU A 18 -1.67 -0.34 -9.60
C GLU A 18 -2.72 -1.33 -10.11
N GLN A 19 -2.99 -1.31 -11.42
CA GLN A 19 -3.95 -2.20 -12.06
C GLN A 19 -3.51 -3.66 -11.93
N ASP A 20 -2.22 -3.95 -12.09
CA ASP A 20 -1.68 -5.29 -11.91
C ASP A 20 -1.90 -5.82 -10.48
N VAL A 21 -1.77 -4.94 -9.48
CA VAL A 21 -2.03 -5.28 -8.06
C VAL A 21 -3.52 -5.60 -7.85
N LEU A 22 -4.42 -4.77 -8.40
CA LEU A 22 -5.86 -5.00 -8.33
C LEU A 22 -6.28 -6.30 -9.01
N ASP A 23 -5.75 -6.54 -10.22
CA ASP A 23 -6.02 -7.75 -11.00
C ASP A 23 -5.45 -9.00 -10.32
N PHE A 24 -4.30 -8.88 -9.65
CA PHE A 24 -3.77 -9.97 -8.83
C PHE A 24 -4.69 -10.31 -7.66
N CYS A 25 -5.28 -9.32 -6.98
CA CYS A 25 -6.22 -9.54 -5.88
C CYS A 25 -7.56 -10.15 -6.36
N LYS A 26 -7.99 -9.85 -7.58
CA LYS A 26 -9.26 -10.30 -8.14
C LYS A 26 -9.36 -11.83 -8.13
N GLY A 27 -10.40 -12.34 -7.48
CA GLY A 27 -10.64 -13.79 -7.36
C GLY A 27 -9.72 -14.53 -6.38
N LYS A 28 -8.68 -13.88 -5.81
CA LYS A 28 -7.84 -14.45 -4.75
C LYS A 28 -8.31 -14.08 -3.36
N ILE A 29 -8.92 -12.91 -3.21
CA ILE A 29 -9.48 -12.42 -1.95
C ILE A 29 -10.88 -11.86 -2.16
N ALA A 30 -11.63 -11.72 -1.07
CA ALA A 30 -12.95 -11.09 -1.10
C ALA A 30 -12.81 -9.62 -1.54
N TRP A 31 -13.76 -9.13 -2.34
CA TRP A 31 -13.69 -7.81 -2.96
C TRP A 31 -13.44 -6.67 -1.96
N TYR A 32 -14.05 -6.72 -0.78
CA TYR A 32 -13.90 -5.70 0.28
C TYR A 32 -12.51 -5.71 0.96
N LYS A 33 -11.67 -6.71 0.69
CA LYS A 33 -10.27 -6.78 1.13
C LYS A 33 -9.30 -6.28 0.06
N THR A 34 -9.78 -6.01 -1.15
CA THR A 34 -8.95 -5.46 -2.23
C THR A 34 -8.55 -4.03 -1.85
N PRO A 35 -7.25 -3.67 -1.94
CA PRO A 35 -6.82 -2.31 -1.65
C PRO A 35 -7.51 -1.33 -2.58
N LYS A 36 -8.07 -0.26 -2.00
CA LYS A 36 -8.63 0.87 -2.75
C LYS A 36 -7.58 1.93 -3.07
N TYR A 37 -6.54 1.99 -2.25
CA TYR A 37 -5.45 2.93 -2.36
C TYR A 37 -4.14 2.16 -2.47
N ILE A 38 -3.34 2.45 -3.49
CA ILE A 38 -2.06 1.80 -3.73
C ILE A 38 -1.01 2.90 -3.87
N ALA A 39 0.04 2.83 -3.07
CA ALA A 39 1.20 3.71 -3.17
C ALA A 39 2.45 2.88 -3.41
N PHE A 40 3.22 3.26 -4.43
CA PHE A 40 4.56 2.76 -4.62
C PHE A 40 5.54 3.67 -3.87
N VAL A 41 6.37 3.07 -3.03
CA VAL A 41 7.35 3.77 -2.19
C VAL A 41 8.72 3.16 -2.37
N ASP A 42 9.76 3.98 -2.24
CA ASP A 42 11.15 3.50 -2.35
C ASP A 42 11.57 2.72 -1.09
N GLU A 43 11.04 3.10 0.07
CA GLU A 43 11.30 2.43 1.34
C GLU A 43 10.11 2.49 2.31
N PHE A 44 10.11 1.60 3.30
CA PHE A 44 9.17 1.68 4.41
C PHE A 44 9.76 2.51 5.55
N PRO A 45 8.93 3.25 6.31
CA PRO A 45 9.40 3.89 7.54
C PRO A 45 9.77 2.81 8.56
N LEU A 46 11.07 2.67 8.85
CA LEU A 46 11.58 1.71 9.84
C LEU A 46 12.04 2.43 11.12
N ASN A 47 11.84 1.78 12.27
CA ASN A 47 12.47 2.23 13.52
C ASN A 47 13.96 1.84 13.56
N ALA A 48 14.67 2.26 14.61
CA ALA A 48 16.09 1.95 14.78
C ALA A 48 16.42 0.44 14.81
N ALA A 49 15.43 -0.42 15.06
CA ALA A 49 15.56 -1.87 15.04
C ALA A 49 15.09 -2.50 13.70
N GLY A 50 14.84 -1.70 12.66
CA GLY A 50 14.43 -2.17 11.33
C GLY A 50 12.96 -2.61 11.23
N LYS A 51 12.12 -2.34 12.24
CA LYS A 51 10.69 -2.70 12.21
C LYS A 51 9.86 -1.61 11.55
N ILE A 52 8.90 -2.01 10.72
CA ILE A 52 7.97 -1.10 10.05
C ILE A 52 7.13 -0.34 11.08
N MET A 53 7.16 0.99 11.00
CA MET A 53 6.36 1.90 11.79
C MET A 53 5.00 2.13 11.11
N LYS A 54 4.05 1.21 11.36
CA LYS A 54 2.71 1.25 10.75
C LYS A 54 1.94 2.56 10.99
N TYR A 55 2.21 3.27 12.09
CA TYR A 55 1.55 4.56 12.37
C TYR A 55 1.98 5.64 11.38
N LYS A 56 3.27 5.70 11.01
CA LYS A 56 3.76 6.62 9.97
C LYS A 56 3.15 6.32 8.60
N LEU A 57 2.95 5.05 8.27
CA LEU A 57 2.25 4.67 7.04
C LEU A 57 0.79 5.18 7.05
N ARG A 58 0.12 5.23 8.20
CA ARG A 58 -1.22 5.82 8.33
C ARG A 58 -1.20 7.35 8.19
N GLU A 59 -0.19 8.01 8.74
CA GLU A 59 0.02 9.47 8.55
C GLU A 59 0.24 9.80 7.07
N ILE A 60 1.14 9.08 6.41
CA ILE A 60 1.40 9.22 4.97
C ILE A 60 0.12 8.95 4.16
N ALA A 61 -0.67 7.93 4.54
CA ALA A 61 -1.95 7.66 3.86
C ALA A 61 -2.94 8.82 4.00
N HIS A 62 -3.00 9.47 5.17
CA HIS A 62 -3.86 10.64 5.39
C HIS A 62 -3.40 11.86 4.59
N GLU A 63 -2.09 12.01 4.37
CA GLU A 63 -1.54 13.06 3.53
C GLU A 63 -1.78 12.79 2.03
N MET A 64 -1.59 11.56 1.56
CA MET A 64 -1.78 11.17 0.16
C MET A 64 -3.24 11.12 -0.25
N TRP A 65 -4.11 10.66 0.65
CA TRP A 65 -5.55 10.54 0.43
C TRP A 65 -6.32 11.18 1.58
N PRO A 66 -6.44 12.52 1.62
CA PRO A 66 -7.12 13.24 2.70
C PRO A 66 -8.60 12.87 2.84
N ASP A 67 -9.22 12.44 1.75
CA ASP A 67 -10.64 12.06 1.68
C ASP A 67 -10.89 10.56 1.96
N ALA A 68 -9.86 9.79 2.32
CA ALA A 68 -9.94 8.35 2.55
C ALA A 68 -10.66 7.94 3.86
#